data_AF-A0A3A9JRJ5-F1
#
_entry.id   AF-A0A3A9JRJ5-F1
#
_cell.length_a   1.000
_cell.length_b   1.000
_cell.length_c   1.000
_cell.angle_alpha   90.00
_cell.angle_beta   90.00
_cell.angle_gamma   90.00
#
_symmetry.space_group_name_H-M   'P 1'
#
loop_
_entity.id
_entity.type
_entity.pdbx_description
1 polymer ?
#
loop_
_entity_poly.entity_id
_entity_poly.type
_entity_poly.pdbx_seq_one_letter_code
_entity_poly.pdbx_strand_id
1 'polypeptide(L)'
;MKDNPALTDALYALNARTQQAARLATQMQELSAEEQRIVERAEHLMAEGKAGRFVSRAEVKRMKVRMTEIQGRKQILANEAERLEAKLEAGTQHLDKMVGSVLAKRAERQAAARKAGF
;
A
#
# COMPACT_ATOMS: atom_id res chain seq x y z
N MET A 1 19.91 -5.34 27.35
CA MET A 1 18.51 -5.72 27.03
C MET A 1 18.58 -7.09 26.39
N LYS A 2 17.96 -8.15 26.94
CA LYS A 2 17.88 -9.41 26.18
C LYS A 2 16.83 -9.16 25.09
N ASP A 3 17.27 -9.07 23.85
CA ASP A 3 16.41 -8.90 22.69
C ASP A 3 15.33 -9.97 22.72
N ASN A 4 14.07 -9.55 22.59
CA ASN A 4 12.97 -10.49 22.43
C ASN A 4 12.91 -10.82 20.94
N PRO A 5 13.47 -11.96 20.48
CA PRO A 5 13.62 -12.25 19.05
C PRO A 5 12.27 -12.21 18.33
N ALA A 6 11.19 -12.64 18.98
CA ALA A 6 9.85 -12.56 18.42
C ALA A 6 9.38 -11.11 18.15
N LEU A 7 9.75 -10.16 19.02
CA LEU A 7 9.41 -8.75 18.83
C LEU A 7 10.18 -8.17 17.64
N THR A 8 11.46 -8.52 17.55
CA THR A 8 12.32 -8.13 16.42
C THR A 8 11.79 -8.68 15.10
N ASP A 9 11.43 -9.97 15.05
CA ASP A 9 10.86 -10.60 13.86
C ASP A 9 9.53 -9.96 13.44
N ALA A 10 8.67 -9.65 14.41
CA ALA A 10 7.40 -8.97 14.15
C ALA A 10 7.61 -7.54 13.59
N LEU A 11 8.60 -6.80 14.09
CA LEU A 11 8.98 -5.49 13.56
C LEU A 11 9.53 -5.58 12.13
N TYR A 12 10.37 -6.58 11.84
CA TYR A 12 10.87 -6.81 10.48
C TYR A 12 9.73 -7.14 9.51
N ALA A 13 8.79 -7.99 9.92
CA ALA A 13 7.62 -8.33 9.12
C ALA A 13 6.72 -7.10 8.85
N LEU A 14 6.52 -6.23 9.85
CA LEU A 14 5.77 -4.99 9.67
C LEU A 14 6.47 -4.03 8.70
N ASN A 15 7.78 -3.87 8.83
CA ASN A 15 8.57 -3.04 7.93
C ASN A 15 8.49 -3.54 6.48
N ALA A 16 8.63 -4.84 6.26
CA ALA A 16 8.51 -5.44 4.93
C ALA A 16 7.13 -5.20 4.30
N ARG A 17 6.05 -5.32 5.08
CA ARG A 17 4.68 -5.02 4.61
C ARG A 17 4.50 -3.54 4.29
N THR A 18 5.08 -2.64 5.09
CA THR A 18 5.04 -1.19 4.83
C THR A 18 5.74 -0.84 3.52
N GLN A 19 6.89 -1.47 3.24
CA GLN A 19 7.58 -1.31 1.97
C GLN A 19 6.75 -1.85 0.79
N GLN A 20 6.04 -2.97 0.97
CA GLN A 20 5.11 -3.47 -0.06
C GLN A 20 3.99 -2.46 -0.31
N ALA A 21 3.43 -1.84 0.72
CA ALA A 21 2.37 -0.84 0.58
C ALA A 21 2.84 0.38 -0.22
N ALA A 22 4.07 0.84 0.05
CA ALA A 22 4.70 1.90 -0.72
C ALA A 22 4.85 1.52 -2.21
N ARG A 23 5.26 0.29 -2.51
CA ARG A 23 5.36 -0.19 -3.91
C ARG A 23 4.01 -0.20 -4.63
N LEU A 24 2.95 -0.67 -3.95
CA LEU A 24 1.60 -0.66 -4.51
C LEU A 24 1.12 0.78 -4.77
N ALA A 25 1.41 1.70 -3.85
CA ALA A 25 1.09 3.13 -4.03
C ALA A 25 1.81 3.72 -5.25
N THR A 26 3.10 3.42 -5.45
CA THR A 26 3.84 3.85 -6.65
C THR A 26 3.21 3.29 -7.93
N GLN A 27 2.87 1.99 -7.97
CA GLN A 27 2.25 1.38 -9.15
C GLN A 27 0.87 2.00 -9.44
N MET A 28 0.09 2.33 -8.41
CA MET A 28 -1.20 3.02 -8.58
C MET A 28 -1.02 4.43 -9.17
N GLN A 29 0.01 5.16 -8.76
CA GLN A 29 0.34 6.47 -9.30
C GLN A 29 0.77 6.37 -10.78
N GLU A 30 1.58 5.38 -11.14
CA GLU A 30 2.00 5.14 -12.52
C GLU A 30 0.81 4.85 -13.44
N LEU A 31 -0.11 3.98 -13.01
CA LEU A 31 -1.35 3.70 -13.75
C LEU A 31 -2.24 4.94 -13.88
N SER A 32 -2.35 5.75 -12.84
CA SER A 32 -3.13 6.99 -12.87
C SER A 32 -2.50 8.02 -13.83
N ALA A 33 -1.18 8.11 -13.87
CA ALA A 33 -0.47 8.95 -14.84
C ALA A 33 -0.68 8.45 -16.28
N GLU A 34 -0.74 7.13 -16.47
CA GLU A 34 -1.06 6.54 -17.78
C GLU A 34 -2.50 6.85 -18.22
N GLU A 35 -3.49 6.73 -17.33
CA GLU A 35 -4.88 7.14 -17.62
C GLU A 35 -4.96 8.61 -18.03
N GLN A 36 -4.27 9.49 -17.32
CA GLN A 36 -4.27 10.92 -17.61
C GLN A 36 -3.73 11.20 -19.02
N ARG A 37 -2.64 10.56 -19.44
CA ARG A 37 -2.11 10.70 -20.80
C ARG A 37 -3.10 10.22 -21.87
N ILE A 38 -3.86 9.16 -21.58
CA ILE A 38 -4.88 8.65 -22.51
C ILE A 38 -6.05 9.63 -22.60
N VAL A 39 -6.47 10.22 -21.48
CA VAL A 39 -7.50 11.27 -21.45
C VAL A 39 -7.08 12.48 -22.27
N GLU A 40 -5.87 13.00 -22.03
CA GLU A 40 -5.32 14.14 -22.79
C GLU A 40 -5.25 13.85 -24.30
N ARG A 41 -4.81 12.64 -24.68
CA ARG A 41 -4.81 12.23 -26.08
C ARG A 41 -6.24 12.17 -26.65
N ALA A 42 -7.21 11.73 -25.86
CA ALA A 42 -8.60 11.65 -26.30
C ALA A 42 -9.18 13.05 -26.53
N GLU A 43 -8.88 13.98 -25.63
CA GLU A 43 -9.25 15.39 -25.77
C GLU A 43 -8.64 16.03 -27.01
N HIS A 44 -7.36 15.75 -27.29
CA HIS A 44 -6.70 16.19 -28.52
C HIS A 44 -7.41 15.65 -29.78
N LEU A 45 -7.68 14.35 -29.84
CA LEU A 45 -8.39 13.73 -30.97
C LEU A 45 -9.81 14.31 -31.13
N MET A 46 -10.50 14.61 -30.04
CA MET A 46 -11.81 15.28 -30.08
C MET A 46 -11.69 16.70 -30.67
N ALA A 47 -10.65 17.45 -30.30
CA ALA A 47 -10.40 18.78 -30.85
C ALA A 47 -10.08 18.72 -32.36
N GLU A 48 -9.25 17.76 -32.78
CA GLU A 48 -8.96 17.51 -34.20
C GLU A 48 -10.22 17.18 -35.00
N GLY A 49 -11.08 16.30 -34.48
CA GLY A 49 -12.36 15.98 -35.10
C GLY A 49 -13.29 17.19 -35.25
N LYS A 50 -13.35 18.06 -34.23
CA LYS A 50 -14.10 19.33 -34.29
C LYS A 50 -13.55 20.30 -35.33
N ALA A 51 -12.23 20.28 -35.55
CA ALA A 51 -11.56 21.07 -36.58
C ALA A 51 -11.69 20.45 -37.99
N GLY A 52 -12.50 19.39 -38.17
CA GLY A 52 -12.69 18.71 -39.45
C GLY A 52 -11.52 17.83 -39.87
N ARG A 53 -10.54 17.58 -38.98
CA ARG A 53 -9.41 16.70 -39.27
C ARG A 53 -9.83 15.24 -39.12
N PHE A 54 -9.16 14.37 -39.88
CA PHE A 54 -9.38 12.94 -39.79
C PHE A 54 -8.93 12.40 -38.42
N VAL A 55 -9.80 11.64 -37.76
CA VAL A 55 -9.50 10.94 -36.50
C VAL A 55 -9.53 9.43 -36.75
N SER A 56 -8.45 8.75 -36.39
CA SER A 56 -8.33 7.30 -36.59
C SER A 56 -9.24 6.53 -35.62
N ARG A 57 -10.26 5.84 -36.17
CA ARG A 57 -11.11 4.91 -35.39
C ARG A 57 -10.31 3.80 -34.71
N ALA A 58 -9.22 3.35 -35.35
CA ALA A 58 -8.36 2.31 -34.81
C ALA A 58 -7.60 2.81 -33.56
N GLU A 59 -7.15 4.06 -33.57
CA GLU A 59 -6.50 4.68 -32.42
C GLU A 59 -7.46 4.82 -31.25
N VAL A 60 -8.67 5.36 -31.48
CA VAL A 60 -9.71 5.47 -30.45
C VAL A 60 -10.04 4.11 -29.84
N LYS A 61 -10.14 3.06 -30.66
CA LYS A 61 -10.39 1.69 -30.17
C LYS A 61 -9.24 1.19 -29.28
N ARG A 62 -7.98 1.40 -29.69
CA ARG A 62 -6.81 1.00 -28.88
C ARG A 62 -6.78 1.72 -27.54
N MET A 63 -7.05 3.02 -27.51
CA MET A 63 -7.12 3.80 -26.28
C MET A 63 -8.22 3.30 -25.34
N LYS A 64 -9.41 2.98 -25.87
CA LYS A 64 -10.50 2.42 -25.08
C LYS A 64 -10.12 1.09 -24.43
N VAL A 65 -9.50 0.18 -25.19
CA VAL A 65 -8.99 -1.11 -24.66
C VAL A 65 -7.95 -0.85 -23.56
N ARG A 66 -7.01 0.05 -23.81
CA ARG A 66 -5.96 0.39 -22.84
C ARG A 66 -6.54 0.95 -21.53
N MET A 67 -7.57 1.80 -21.60
CA MET A 67 -8.29 2.29 -20.41
C MET A 67 -8.91 1.14 -19.62
N THR A 68 -9.58 0.21 -20.28
CA THR A 68 -10.16 -0.97 -19.61
C THR A 68 -9.09 -1.83 -18.93
N GLU A 69 -7.94 -2.05 -19.58
CA GLU A 69 -6.81 -2.75 -18.97
C GLU A 69 -6.29 -2.04 -17.73
N ILE A 70 -6.11 -0.72 -17.79
CA ILE A 70 -5.61 0.06 -16.66
C ILE A 70 -6.61 0.00 -15.50
N GLN A 71 -7.91 0.19 -15.76
CA GLN A 71 -8.95 0.08 -14.73
C GLN A 71 -8.95 -1.29 -14.06
N GLY A 72 -8.81 -2.37 -14.83
CA GLY A 72 -8.70 -3.72 -14.28
C GLY A 72 -7.46 -3.89 -13.40
N ARG A 73 -6.31 -3.37 -13.81
CA ARG A 73 -5.07 -3.39 -13.01
C ARG A 73 -5.22 -2.56 -11.73
N LYS A 74 -5.82 -1.38 -11.79
CA LYS A 74 -6.08 -0.53 -10.61
C LYS A 74 -6.98 -1.27 -9.61
N GLN A 75 -8.00 -1.98 -10.07
CA GLN A 75 -8.84 -2.77 -9.17
C GLN A 75 -8.06 -3.90 -8.47
N ILE A 76 -7.17 -4.58 -9.19
CA ILE A 76 -6.31 -5.62 -8.61
C ILE A 76 -5.40 -5.01 -7.53
N LEU A 77 -4.75 -3.89 -7.83
CA LEU A 77 -3.88 -3.19 -6.88
C LEU A 77 -4.65 -2.67 -5.66
N ALA A 78 -5.88 -2.16 -5.85
CA ALA A 78 -6.73 -1.71 -4.76
C ALA A 78 -7.07 -2.88 -3.81
N ASN A 79 -7.49 -4.02 -4.37
CA ASN A 79 -7.77 -5.22 -3.58
C ASN A 79 -6.51 -5.73 -2.84
N GLU A 80 -5.32 -5.62 -3.46
CA GLU A 80 -4.07 -5.99 -2.80
C GLU A 80 -3.72 -5.01 -1.67
N ALA A 81 -3.94 -3.72 -1.88
CA ALA A 81 -3.73 -2.68 -0.88
C ALA A 81 -4.63 -2.89 0.35
N GLU A 82 -5.94 -3.16 0.15
CA GLU A 82 -6.87 -3.46 1.23
C GLU A 82 -6.43 -4.68 2.05
N ARG A 83 -6.03 -5.76 1.38
CA ARG A 83 -5.50 -6.96 2.06
C ARG A 83 -4.24 -6.66 2.85
N LEU A 84 -3.39 -5.80 2.32
CA LEU A 84 -2.14 -5.43 2.98
C LEU A 84 -2.38 -4.51 4.18
N GLU A 85 -3.32 -3.57 4.07
CA GLU A 85 -3.77 -2.71 5.17
C GLU A 85 -4.28 -3.54 6.34
N ALA A 86 -5.16 -4.51 6.09
CA ALA A 86 -5.64 -5.42 7.14
C ALA A 86 -4.50 -6.22 7.81
N LYS A 87 -3.48 -6.65 7.04
CA LYS A 87 -2.30 -7.33 7.57
C LYS A 87 -1.37 -6.41 8.37
N LEU A 88 -1.31 -5.13 8.00
CA LEU A 88 -0.57 -4.12 8.74
C LEU A 88 -1.27 -3.85 10.06
N GLU A 89 -2.58 -3.62 10.05
CA GLU A 89 -3.37 -3.40 11.25
C GLU A 89 -3.23 -4.57 12.23
N ALA A 90 -3.48 -5.80 11.78
CA ALA A 90 -3.30 -6.99 12.61
C ALA A 90 -1.86 -7.12 13.14
N GLY A 91 -0.85 -6.75 12.34
CA GLY A 91 0.55 -6.74 12.74
C GLY A 91 0.85 -5.72 13.84
N THR A 92 0.32 -4.50 13.72
CA THR A 92 0.48 -3.43 14.72
C THR A 92 -0.20 -3.79 16.04
N GLN A 93 -1.43 -4.32 16.00
CA GLN A 93 -2.13 -4.80 17.19
C GLN A 93 -1.39 -5.95 17.88
N HIS A 94 -0.75 -6.84 17.11
CA HIS A 94 0.06 -7.91 17.67
C HIS A 94 1.31 -7.35 18.38
N LEU A 95 1.99 -6.40 17.76
CA LEU A 95 3.15 -5.73 18.35
C LEU A 95 2.79 -5.00 19.65
N ASP A 96 1.67 -4.27 19.68
CA ASP A 96 1.21 -3.59 20.89
C ASP A 96 1.01 -4.56 22.06
N LYS A 97 0.41 -5.73 21.80
CA LYS A 97 0.26 -6.79 22.81
C LYS A 97 1.60 -7.32 23.30
N MET A 98 2.56 -7.53 22.39
CA MET A 98 3.90 -8.01 22.75
C MET A 98 4.66 -6.98 23.59
N VAL A 99 4.62 -5.72 23.19
CA VAL A 99 5.24 -4.60 23.93
C VAL A 99 4.60 -4.46 25.30
N GLY A 100 3.27 -4.47 25.38
CA GLY A 100 2.53 -4.43 26.64
C GLY A 100 2.94 -5.58 27.59
N SER A 101 3.07 -6.80 27.08
CA SER A 101 3.53 -7.95 27.87
C SER A 101 4.97 -7.77 28.38
N VAL A 102 5.88 -7.26 27.55
CA VAL A 102 7.27 -6.99 27.94
C VAL A 102 7.33 -5.91 29.03
N LEU A 103 6.55 -4.84 28.88
CA LEU A 103 6.49 -3.76 29.86
C LEU A 103 5.89 -4.23 31.20
N ALA A 104 4.82 -5.02 31.16
CA ALA A 104 4.21 -5.61 32.36
C ALA A 104 5.21 -6.49 33.13
N LYS A 105 5.90 -7.42 32.44
CA LYS A 105 6.94 -8.26 33.05
C LYS A 105 8.09 -7.44 33.64
N ARG A 106 8.45 -6.32 33.01
CA ARG A 106 9.48 -5.41 33.54
C ARG A 106 9.01 -4.72 34.82
N ALA A 107 7.77 -4.25 34.85
CA ALA A 107 7.17 -3.62 36.02
C ALA A 107 7.07 -4.60 37.21
N GLU A 108 6.64 -5.84 36.96
CA GLU A 108 6.60 -6.91 37.97
C GLU A 108 7.97 -7.18 38.58
N ARG A 109 9.02 -7.31 37.74
CA ARG A 109 10.40 -7.51 38.20
C ARG A 109 10.90 -6.34 39.05
N GLN A 110 10.59 -5.10 38.66
CA GLN A 110 10.95 -3.92 39.44
C GLN A 110 10.23 -3.88 40.78
N ALA A 111 8.94 -4.23 40.80
CA ALA A 111 8.17 -4.31 42.04
C ALA A 111 8.70 -5.40 42.98
N ALA A 112 9.06 -6.56 42.44
CA ALA A 112 9.67 -7.64 43.20
C ALA A 112 11.04 -7.25 43.77
N ALA A 113 11.89 -6.58 42.99
CA ALA A 113 13.19 -6.08 43.45
C ALA A 113 13.06 -5.09 44.61
N ARG A 114 12.10 -4.14 44.53
CA ARG A 114 11.82 -3.18 45.62
C ARG A 114 11.32 -3.86 46.89
N LYS A 115 10.50 -4.91 46.78
CA LYS A 115 10.03 -5.69 47.95
C LYS A 115 11.13 -6.55 48.58
N ALA A 116 12.17 -6.89 47.83
CA ALA A 116 13.28 -7.73 48.30
C ALA A 116 14.38 -6.95 49.06
N GLY A 117 14.20 -5.65 49.33
CA GLY A 117 15.08 -4.86 50.20
C GLY A 117 16.35 -4.31 49.54
N PHE A 118 16.33 -4.08 48.22
CA PHE A 118 17.29 -3.22 47.52
C PHE A 118 16.69 -1.84 47.25
#